data_AF-A0A8J5F2P9-F1
#
_entry.id   AF-A0A8J5F2P9-F1
#
_cell.length_a   1.000
_cell.length_b   1.000
_cell.length_c   1.000
_cell.angle_alpha   90.00
_cell.angle_beta   90.00
_cell.angle_gamma   90.00
#
_symmetry.space_group_name_H-M   'P 1'
#
loop_
_entity.id
_entity.type
_entity.pdbx_description
1 polymer ?
#
loop_
_entity_poly.entity_id
_entity_poly.type
_entity_poly.pdbx_seq_one_letter_code
_entity_poly.pdbx_strand_id
1 'polypeptide(L)'
;MTTSSTASALILAIILLLVAPLSPGNCASTGEGNALFFSFGGSGKNRSFATEFALYGDAEMNSSEVRVTRVAIESSGRMIYWKPVRFFGTKPGFSSSFLFFVSTSNGGGLAFFLSPVSVPLEPANGD
;
A
#
# COMPACT_ATOMS: atom_id res chain seq x y z
N MET A 1 -52.14 -5.33 -42.81
CA MET A 1 -51.45 -4.70 -41.66
C MET A 1 -50.16 -5.46 -41.41
N THR A 2 -49.06 -5.04 -42.00
CA THR A 2 -47.73 -5.64 -41.75
C THR A 2 -46.68 -4.54 -41.89
N THR A 3 -46.52 -3.75 -40.83
CA THR A 3 -45.36 -2.89 -40.61
C THR A 3 -44.75 -3.33 -39.30
N SER A 4 -43.42 -3.46 -39.24
CA SER A 4 -42.59 -3.71 -38.04
C SER A 4 -41.89 -5.08 -38.06
N SER A 5 -40.73 -5.13 -38.70
CA SER A 5 -39.72 -6.15 -38.36
C SER A 5 -38.31 -5.52 -38.30
N THR A 6 -38.04 -4.54 -39.17
CA THR A 6 -36.73 -3.85 -39.22
C THR A 6 -36.49 -2.89 -38.04
N ALA A 7 -37.50 -2.15 -37.60
CA ALA A 7 -37.38 -1.21 -36.47
C ALA A 7 -37.11 -1.94 -35.14
N SER A 8 -37.72 -3.11 -34.93
CA SER A 8 -37.53 -3.94 -33.73
C SER A 8 -36.09 -4.48 -33.64
N ALA A 9 -35.54 -4.96 -34.76
CA ALA A 9 -34.17 -5.45 -34.81
C ALA A 9 -33.14 -4.34 -34.53
N LEU A 10 -33.37 -3.13 -35.02
CA LEU A 10 -32.50 -1.97 -34.75
C LEU A 10 -32.52 -1.56 -33.28
N ILE A 11 -33.70 -1.58 -32.64
CA ILE A 11 -33.84 -1.26 -31.21
C ILE A 11 -33.12 -2.31 -30.35
N LEU A 12 -33.26 -3.60 -30.67
CA LEU A 12 -32.55 -4.68 -30.00
C LEU A 12 -31.02 -4.56 -30.14
N ALA A 13 -30.53 -4.20 -31.33
CA ALA A 13 -29.11 -3.98 -31.57
C ALA A 13 -28.54 -2.78 -30.77
N ILE A 14 -29.30 -1.69 -30.67
CA ILE A 14 -28.90 -0.51 -29.88
C ILE A 14 -28.88 -0.83 -28.38
N ILE A 15 -29.87 -1.59 -27.88
CA ILE A 15 -29.90 -2.03 -26.47
C ILE A 15 -28.70 -2.94 -26.17
N LEU A 16 -28.35 -3.87 -27.06
CA LEU A 16 -27.16 -4.72 -26.89
C LEU A 16 -25.85 -3.91 -26.89
N LEU A 17 -25.76 -2.83 -27.68
CA LEU A 17 -24.60 -1.92 -27.70
C LEU A 17 -24.50 -1.06 -26.43
N LEU A 18 -25.63 -0.67 -25.83
CA LEU A 18 -25.67 0.12 -24.60
C LEU A 18 -25.45 -0.72 -23.33
N VAL A 19 -25.81 -2.01 -23.36
CA VAL A 19 -25.69 -2.93 -22.21
C VAL A 19 -24.41 -3.76 -22.26
N ALA A 20 -23.70 -3.79 -23.40
CA ALA A 20 -22.35 -4.32 -23.43
C ALA A 20 -21.50 -3.49 -22.45
N PRO A 21 -21.02 -4.07 -21.34
CA PRO A 21 -20.06 -3.35 -20.51
C PRO A 21 -18.90 -3.00 -21.44
N LEU A 22 -18.52 -1.73 -21.46
CA LEU A 22 -17.20 -1.33 -21.92
C LEU A 22 -16.23 -2.14 -21.05
N SER A 23 -15.86 -3.32 -21.55
CA SER A 23 -14.96 -4.23 -20.86
C SER A 23 -13.75 -3.38 -20.55
N PRO A 24 -13.36 -3.19 -19.27
CA PRO A 24 -12.14 -2.50 -18.94
C PRO A 24 -11.06 -3.21 -19.74
N GLY A 25 -10.54 -2.51 -20.75
CA GLY A 25 -9.53 -3.06 -21.64
C GLY A 25 -8.48 -3.70 -20.76
N ASN A 26 -8.15 -4.96 -21.09
CA ASN A 26 -7.15 -5.76 -20.42
C ASN A 26 -6.05 -4.83 -19.87
N CYS A 27 -5.92 -4.76 -18.55
CA CYS A 27 -4.70 -4.26 -17.95
C CYS A 27 -3.61 -5.26 -18.35
N ALA A 28 -3.06 -5.08 -19.55
CA ALA A 28 -1.79 -5.64 -19.91
C ALA A 28 -0.79 -4.97 -18.97
N SER A 29 -0.53 -5.63 -17.84
CA SER A 29 0.66 -5.39 -17.04
C SER A 29 1.86 -5.89 -17.85
N THR A 30 2.21 -5.15 -18.90
CA THR A 30 3.49 -5.31 -19.59
C THR A 30 4.54 -4.74 -18.66
N GLY A 31 5.21 -5.64 -17.96
CA GLY A 31 6.26 -5.31 -17.03
C GLY A 31 6.57 -6.53 -16.20
N GLU A 32 7.27 -7.50 -16.79
CA GLU A 32 8.09 -8.45 -16.05
C GLU A 32 9.25 -7.65 -15.42
N GLY A 33 8.90 -6.81 -14.46
CA GLY A 33 9.81 -6.06 -13.60
C GLY A 33 9.63 -6.65 -12.22
N ASN A 34 10.72 -7.14 -11.64
CA ASN A 34 10.79 -7.80 -10.33
C ASN A 34 9.79 -7.20 -9.33
N ALA A 35 8.65 -7.86 -9.16
CA ALA A 35 7.63 -7.38 -8.27
C ALA A 35 8.16 -7.45 -6.83
N LEU A 36 8.13 -6.30 -6.15
CA LEU A 36 8.65 -6.17 -4.78
C LEU A 36 7.60 -6.70 -3.81
N PHE A 37 7.91 -7.82 -3.16
CA PHE A 37 7.10 -8.39 -2.11
C PHE A 37 7.96 -8.62 -0.87
N PHE A 38 7.45 -8.19 0.28
CA PHE A 38 8.03 -8.51 1.57
C PHE A 38 6.92 -8.80 2.56
N SER A 39 7.21 -9.66 3.52
CA SER A 39 6.35 -9.93 4.65
C SER A 39 7.23 -10.10 5.87
N PHE A 40 6.80 -9.50 6.97
CA PHE A 40 7.46 -9.65 8.25
C PHE A 40 6.43 -10.22 9.23
N GLY A 41 6.68 -11.46 9.66
CA GLY A 41 5.99 -12.09 10.77
C GLY A 41 6.96 -12.19 11.95
N GLY A 42 6.49 -11.84 13.14
CA GLY A 42 7.29 -11.69 14.36
C GLY A 42 8.02 -12.92 14.91
N SER A 43 8.30 -13.96 14.13
CA SER A 43 8.97 -15.15 14.66
C SER A 43 10.50 -15.02 14.58
N GLY A 44 11.13 -14.86 15.75
CA GLY A 44 12.57 -14.99 15.97
C GLY A 44 13.39 -13.78 15.55
N LYS A 45 14.60 -13.64 16.12
CA LYS A 45 15.62 -12.63 15.79
C LYS A 45 15.95 -12.70 14.30
N ASN A 46 15.12 -12.04 13.50
CA ASN A 46 15.10 -12.22 12.07
C ASN A 46 16.23 -11.40 11.51
N ARG A 47 17.35 -12.06 11.16
CA ARG A 47 18.48 -11.39 10.48
C ARG A 47 18.01 -10.61 9.26
N SER A 48 16.91 -11.02 8.62
CA SER A 48 16.28 -10.31 7.51
C SER A 48 15.75 -8.93 7.89
N PHE A 49 15.19 -8.73 9.10
CA PHE A 49 14.61 -7.46 9.50
C PHE A 49 15.65 -6.34 9.52
N ALA A 50 16.78 -6.58 10.20
CA ALA A 50 17.88 -5.62 10.27
C ALA A 50 18.53 -5.35 8.89
N THR A 51 18.34 -6.25 7.92
CA THR A 51 18.83 -6.08 6.55
C THR A 51 17.79 -5.50 5.59
N GLU A 52 16.57 -5.19 6.03
CA GLU A 52 15.48 -4.70 5.17
C GLU A 52 14.76 -3.46 5.71
N PHE A 53 14.82 -3.23 7.02
CA PHE A 53 14.18 -2.11 7.67
C PHE A 53 15.19 -1.27 8.45
N ALA A 54 14.97 0.04 8.42
CA ALA A 54 15.63 1.02 9.24
C ALA A 54 14.63 1.56 10.27
N LEU A 55 15.07 1.64 11.52
CA LEU A 55 14.32 2.22 12.63
C LEU A 55 14.89 3.60 12.95
N TYR A 56 14.02 4.58 13.19
CA TYR A 56 14.41 5.94 13.52
C TYR A 56 13.60 6.46 14.72
N GLY A 57 14.17 7.44 15.42
CA GLY A 57 13.59 7.99 16.64
C GLY A 57 13.58 6.95 17.75
N ASP A 58 12.44 6.80 18.41
CA ASP A 58 12.23 5.85 19.51
C ASP A 58 11.87 4.44 19.06
N ALA A 59 11.86 4.17 17.75
CA ALA A 59 11.46 2.88 17.24
C ALA A 59 12.51 1.80 17.55
N GLU A 60 12.08 0.69 18.14
CA GLU A 60 12.93 -0.44 18.49
C GLU A 60 12.29 -1.78 18.08
N MET A 61 13.13 -2.74 17.72
CA MET A 61 12.71 -4.12 17.49
C MET A 61 12.69 -4.84 18.85
N ASN A 62 11.50 -5.16 19.34
CA ASN A 62 11.33 -6.13 20.42
C ASN A 62 11.31 -7.55 19.81
N SER A 63 11.43 -8.59 20.64
CA SER A 63 11.60 -10.01 20.24
C SER A 63 10.92 -10.45 18.94
N SER A 64 9.70 -9.98 18.70
CA SER A 64 8.81 -10.33 17.60
C SER A 64 8.13 -9.13 16.94
N GLU A 65 8.29 -7.93 17.48
CA GLU A 65 7.39 -6.81 17.22
C GLU A 65 8.19 -5.52 17.13
N VAL A 66 7.76 -4.63 16.25
CA VAL A 66 8.35 -3.29 16.17
C VAL A 66 7.55 -2.39 17.08
N ARG A 67 8.22 -1.92 18.13
CA ARG A 67 7.68 -0.90 19.01
C ARG A 67 8.06 0.45 18.44
N VAL A 68 7.05 1.18 17.96
CA VAL A 68 7.27 2.47 17.27
C VAL A 68 7.59 3.60 18.24
N THR A 69 7.06 3.54 19.47
CA THR A 69 7.23 4.56 20.51
C THR A 69 7.63 3.95 21.85
N ARG A 70 8.42 4.70 22.64
CA ARG A 70 8.75 4.34 24.02
C ARG A 70 7.66 4.85 24.98
N VAL A 71 7.65 4.35 26.21
CA VAL A 71 6.76 4.85 27.27
C VAL A 71 7.32 6.17 27.77
N ALA A 72 6.83 7.29 27.22
CA ALA A 72 7.19 8.65 27.60
C ALA A 72 6.01 9.62 27.29
N ILE A 73 6.08 10.84 27.83
CA ILE A 73 5.09 11.90 27.56
C ILE A 73 5.16 12.30 26.08
N GLU A 74 6.38 12.44 25.55
CA GLU A 74 6.66 12.66 24.14
C GLU A 74 7.51 11.51 23.62
N SER A 75 7.01 10.85 22.59
CA SER A 75 7.72 9.80 21.87
C SER A 75 7.30 9.79 20.42
N SER A 76 8.29 9.67 19.54
CA SER A 76 8.05 9.55 18.10
C SER A 76 9.09 8.62 17.50
N GLY A 77 8.63 7.78 16.58
CA GLY A 77 9.48 6.84 15.89
C GLY A 77 8.85 6.38 14.61
N ARG A 78 9.66 5.76 13.76
CA ARG A 78 9.23 5.28 12.44
C ARG A 78 10.05 4.08 12.02
N MET A 79 9.39 3.20 11.29
CA MET A 79 10.00 2.07 10.60
C MET A 79 9.93 2.32 9.10
N ILE A 80 11.05 2.14 8.40
CA ILE A 80 11.16 2.38 6.97
C ILE A 80 11.79 1.17 6.32
N TYR A 81 11.21 0.69 5.22
CA TYR A 81 11.86 -0.25 4.34
C TYR A 81 12.99 0.46 3.58
N TRP A 82 14.26 0.13 3.85
CA TRP A 82 15.39 0.95 3.36
C TRP A 82 15.67 0.74 1.87
N LYS A 83 15.21 -0.38 1.28
CA LYS A 83 15.35 -0.62 -0.15
C LYS A 83 14.33 0.23 -0.90
N PRO A 84 14.74 1.13 -1.82
CA PRO A 84 13.81 1.96 -2.56
C PRO A 84 12.77 1.16 -3.34
N VAL A 85 11.49 1.48 -3.13
CA VAL A 85 10.40 0.93 -3.93
C VAL A 85 10.31 1.72 -5.23
N ARG A 86 10.46 1.04 -6.36
CA ARG A 86 10.32 1.64 -7.69
C ARG A 86 8.92 1.39 -8.21
N PHE A 87 8.18 2.47 -8.43
CA PHE A 87 6.89 2.42 -9.10
C PHE A 87 7.11 2.53 -10.61
N PHE A 88 6.82 1.45 -11.35
CA PHE A 88 6.97 1.39 -12.80
C PHE A 88 5.63 1.58 -13.53
N GLY A 89 5.70 2.11 -14.76
CA GLY A 89 4.53 2.34 -15.60
C GLY A 89 3.81 3.65 -15.31
N THR A 90 2.69 3.88 -16.01
CA THR A 90 1.90 5.12 -15.91
C THR A 90 0.91 5.11 -14.77
N LYS A 91 0.53 3.92 -14.29
CA LYS A 91 -0.43 3.69 -13.20
C LYS A 91 0.04 2.52 -12.32
N PRO A 92 1.09 2.73 -11.50
CA PRO A 92 1.60 1.70 -10.62
C PRO A 92 0.57 1.35 -9.53
N GLY A 93 0.42 0.06 -9.24
CA GLY A 93 -0.41 -0.44 -8.13
C GLY A 93 0.45 -0.98 -7.00
N PHE A 94 0.00 -0.84 -5.76
CA PHE A 94 0.60 -1.52 -4.60
C PHE A 94 -0.48 -1.90 -3.59
N SER A 95 -0.15 -2.85 -2.71
CA SER A 95 -0.98 -3.25 -1.58
C SER A 95 -0.11 -3.38 -0.34
N SER A 96 -0.63 -2.99 0.81
CA SER A 96 0.02 -3.14 2.10
C SER A 96 -1.01 -3.50 3.16
N SER A 97 -0.66 -4.46 4.00
CA SER A 97 -1.46 -4.90 5.13
C SER A 97 -0.55 -4.99 6.35
N PHE A 98 -0.98 -4.41 7.46
CA PHE A 98 -0.25 -4.47 8.73
C PHE A 98 -1.23 -4.67 9.90
N LEU A 99 -0.73 -5.34 10.93
CA LEU A 99 -1.42 -5.51 12.20
C LEU A 99 -0.69 -4.70 13.26
N PHE A 100 -1.44 -4.03 14.12
CA PHE A 100 -0.88 -3.19 15.17
C PHE A 100 -1.74 -3.27 16.44
N PHE A 101 -1.12 -2.97 17.58
CA PHE A 101 -1.76 -2.86 18.88
C PHE A 101 -1.41 -1.50 19.47
N VAL A 102 -2.39 -0.84 20.09
CA VAL A 102 -2.20 0.45 20.77
C VAL A 102 -2.76 0.34 22.18
N SER A 103 -1.99 0.80 23.17
CA SER A 103 -2.46 0.90 24.56
C SER A 103 -3.43 2.07 24.73
N THR A 104 -4.44 1.90 25.58
CA THR A 104 -5.55 2.86 25.77
C THR A 104 -5.18 4.13 26.55
N SER A 105 -3.96 4.25 27.10
CA SER A 105 -3.68 5.21 28.18
C SER A 105 -2.99 6.51 27.79
N ASN A 106 -2.59 6.72 26.53
CA ASN A 106 -2.10 8.03 26.05
C ASN A 106 -2.18 8.10 24.52
N GLY A 107 -2.55 9.28 24.03
CA GLY A 107 -2.87 9.54 22.62
C GLY A 107 -1.65 9.91 21.76
N GLY A 108 -1.73 9.50 20.49
CA GLY A 108 -0.81 9.79 19.38
C GLY A 108 -1.44 9.28 18.07
N GLY A 109 -0.71 9.35 16.95
CA GLY A 109 -1.16 8.86 15.65
C GLY A 109 -0.26 7.78 15.07
N LEU A 110 -0.84 6.85 14.30
CA LEU A 110 -0.10 5.91 13.44
C LEU A 110 -0.41 6.24 11.99
N ALA A 111 0.61 6.28 11.14
CA ALA A 111 0.47 6.55 9.72
C ALA A 111 1.28 5.55 8.89
N PHE A 112 0.70 5.12 7.77
CA PHE A 112 1.44 4.53 6.66
C PHE A 112 1.79 5.66 5.69
N PHE A 113 3.05 5.73 5.25
CA PHE A 113 3.51 6.78 4.35
C PHE A 113 4.45 6.24 3.27
N LEU A 114 4.50 6.95 2.15
CA LEU A 114 5.48 6.79 1.09
C LEU A 114 6.25 8.11 1.00
N SER A 115 7.59 8.04 0.94
CA SER A 115 8.44 9.23 0.84
C SER A 115 9.45 9.06 -0.31
N PRO A 116 9.76 10.13 -1.06
CA PRO A 116 10.87 10.12 -2.01
C PRO A 116 12.19 9.86 -1.30
N VAL A 117 13.07 9.07 -1.91
CA VAL A 117 14.42 8.75 -1.37
C VAL A 117 15.28 10.00 -1.17
N SER A 118 15.02 11.06 -1.96
CA SER A 118 15.78 12.31 -1.95
C SER A 118 15.38 13.28 -0.84
N VAL A 119 14.35 12.97 -0.05
CA VAL A 119 13.93 13.81 1.08
C VAL A 119 14.66 13.32 2.34
N PRO A 120 15.55 14.14 2.93
CA PRO A 120 16.12 13.81 4.23
C PRO A 120 14.99 13.57 5.23
N LEU A 121 15.05 12.44 5.92
CA LEU A 121 14.09 12.14 6.95
C LEU A 121 14.39 13.06 8.13
N GLU A 122 13.66 14.18 8.24
CA GLU A 122 13.69 15.06 9.42
C GLU A 122 13.62 14.20 10.68
N PRO A 123 14.47 14.41 11.69
CA PRO A 123 14.35 13.67 12.94
C PRO A 123 12.92 13.76 13.45
N ALA A 124 12.40 12.65 13.97
CA ALA A 124 11.07 12.56 14.54
C ALA A 124 11.04 13.32 15.88
N ASN A 125 11.25 14.63 15.84
CA ASN A 125 11.13 15.51 16.99
C ASN A 125 9.70 16.06 16.97
N GLY A 126 9.01 15.94 18.10
CA GLY A 126 7.65 16.46 18.24
C GLY A 126 7.64 17.98 18.03
N ASP A 127 6.70 18.44 17.21
CA ASP A 127 6.25 19.83 17.20
C ASP A 127 5.29 20.06 18.39
#